data_AF-A0A2S1YH01-F1
#
_entry.id   AF-A0A2S1YH01-F1
#
_cell.length_a   1.000
_cell.length_b   1.000
_cell.length_c   1.000
_cell.angle_alpha   90.00
_cell.angle_beta   90.00
_cell.angle_gamma   90.00
#
_symmetry.space_group_name_H-M   'P 1'
#
loop_
_entity.id
_entity.type
_entity.pdbx_description
1 polymer ?
#
loop_
_entity_poly.entity_id
_entity_poly.type
_entity_poly.pdbx_seq_one_letter_code
_entity_poly.pdbx_strand_id
1 'polypeptide(L)'
;MKELVLESKGIRTNEYFIPPFELREGELVILYLYGGAHFQNVKTDLLNIFTGKIKNENVTIRKPLTYVDYFKESRFRSLFFPVRVGEYLRKKANTESEFVEKIYEMPWVNKNTKVSELFWNSKMLLSLYATFSKTKYIVFELAGLGPVAAKENYDIVRDEIRKGGAAILIDWASDMKDNCDKFITLEWLSV
;
A
#
# COMPACT_ATOMS: atom_id res chain seq x y z
N MET A 1 16.31 -20.20 -2.96
CA MET A 1 14.84 -20.01 -2.93
C MET A 1 14.54 -18.68 -2.28
N LYS A 2 13.59 -17.90 -2.79
CA LYS A 2 13.17 -16.63 -2.18
C LYS A 2 12.50 -16.89 -0.83
N GLU A 3 12.81 -16.05 0.16
CA GLU A 3 12.29 -16.19 1.52
C GLU A 3 10.76 -16.00 1.55
N LEU A 4 10.08 -16.82 2.35
CA LEU A 4 8.63 -16.75 2.52
C LEU A 4 8.27 -15.60 3.47
N VAL A 5 7.47 -14.65 2.98
CA VAL A 5 7.03 -13.44 3.71
C VAL A 5 5.69 -13.69 4.38
N LEU A 6 4.74 -14.22 3.61
CA LEU A 6 3.38 -14.50 4.04
C LEU A 6 2.86 -15.75 3.34
N GLU A 7 2.14 -16.58 4.08
CA GLU A 7 1.42 -17.74 3.55
C GLU A 7 -0.06 -17.59 3.88
N SER A 8 -0.92 -17.70 2.88
CA SER A 8 -2.37 -17.78 3.01
C SER A 8 -2.84 -19.13 2.51
N LYS A 9 -3.46 -19.92 3.39
CA LYS A 9 -4.16 -21.17 3.04
C LYS A 9 -5.56 -20.93 2.46
N GLY A 10 -5.87 -19.67 2.15
CA GLY A 10 -7.19 -19.21 1.71
C GLY A 10 -7.95 -18.53 2.84
N ILE A 11 -8.66 -17.44 2.53
CA ILE A 11 -9.46 -16.68 3.49
C ILE A 11 -10.91 -16.84 3.08
N ARG A 12 -11.69 -17.56 3.89
CA ARG A 12 -13.11 -17.81 3.63
C ARG A 12 -13.97 -17.08 4.67
N THR A 13 -14.97 -16.36 4.21
CA THR A 13 -16.03 -15.77 5.04
C THR A 13 -17.39 -16.31 4.58
N ASN A 14 -18.48 -15.79 5.14
CA ASN A 14 -19.83 -16.08 4.64
C ASN A 14 -20.12 -15.38 3.30
N GLU A 15 -19.41 -14.29 3.00
CA GLU A 15 -19.68 -13.44 1.83
C GLU A 15 -18.72 -13.73 0.67
N TYR A 16 -17.45 -14.02 0.99
CA TYR A 16 -16.40 -14.13 -0.03
C TYR A 16 -15.31 -15.15 0.34
N PHE A 17 -14.53 -15.51 -0.68
CA PHE A 17 -13.36 -16.34 -0.59
C PHE A 17 -12.17 -15.71 -1.31
N ILE A 18 -11.01 -15.71 -0.67
CA ILE A 18 -9.71 -15.44 -1.30
C ILE A 18 -8.98 -16.78 -1.43
N PRO A 19 -8.60 -17.20 -2.65
CA PRO A 19 -7.82 -18.42 -2.88
C PRO A 19 -6.50 -18.45 -2.11
N PRO A 20 -5.92 -19.64 -1.85
CA PRO A 20 -4.61 -19.77 -1.22
C PRO A 20 -3.51 -19.13 -2.07
N PHE A 21 -2.54 -18.51 -1.41
CA PHE A 21 -1.36 -17.95 -2.07
C PHE A 21 -0.19 -17.80 -1.09
N GLU A 22 1.01 -17.69 -1.65
CA GLU A 22 2.21 -17.29 -0.92
C GLU A 22 2.73 -15.96 -1.47
N LEU A 23 3.27 -15.15 -0.56
CA LEU A 23 4.08 -13.99 -0.88
C LEU A 23 5.52 -14.29 -0.46
N ARG A 24 6.45 -14.15 -1.41
CA ARG A 24 7.88 -14.32 -1.18
C ARG A 24 8.64 -13.02 -1.46
N GLU A 25 9.87 -12.95 -0.98
CA GLU A 25 10.71 -11.77 -1.19
C GLU A 25 10.95 -11.50 -2.69
N GLY A 26 10.82 -10.23 -3.08
CA GLY A 26 10.85 -9.74 -4.45
C GLY A 26 9.55 -9.94 -5.23
N GLU A 27 8.49 -10.48 -4.63
CA GLU A 27 7.20 -10.66 -5.29
C GLU A 27 6.20 -9.54 -4.98
N LEU A 28 5.35 -9.26 -5.95
CA LEU A 28 4.15 -8.43 -5.85
C LEU A 28 2.94 -9.29 -6.17
N VAL A 29 2.05 -9.42 -5.19
CA VAL A 29 0.75 -10.07 -5.34
C VAL A 29 -0.32 -9.02 -5.49
N ILE A 30 -1.19 -9.14 -6.50
CA ILE A 30 -2.39 -8.31 -6.64
C ILE A 30 -3.58 -9.10 -6.10
N LEU A 31 -4.34 -8.49 -5.18
CA LEU A 31 -5.64 -8.96 -4.73
C LEU A 31 -6.71 -8.10 -5.38
N TYR A 32 -7.43 -8.68 -6.33
CA TYR A 32 -8.48 -8.03 -7.09
C TYR A 32 -9.83 -8.28 -6.42
N LEU A 33 -10.48 -7.22 -5.92
CA LEU A 33 -11.69 -7.33 -5.08
C LEU A 33 -13.00 -7.05 -5.82
N TYR A 34 -12.95 -6.76 -7.12
CA TYR A 34 -14.03 -6.10 -7.87
C TYR A 34 -14.41 -4.73 -7.26
N GLY A 35 -15.08 -3.88 -8.04
CA GLY A 35 -15.65 -2.63 -7.51
C GLY A 35 -16.97 -2.86 -6.74
N GLY A 36 -17.51 -1.82 -6.11
CA GLY A 36 -18.88 -1.84 -5.56
C GLY A 36 -18.99 -1.53 -4.06
N ALA A 37 -20.20 -1.71 -3.52
CA ALA A 37 -20.57 -1.28 -2.17
C ALA A 37 -19.76 -1.97 -1.05
N HIS A 38 -19.37 -3.22 -1.25
CA HIS A 38 -18.64 -4.01 -0.26
C HIS A 38 -17.12 -3.81 -0.29
N PHE A 39 -16.58 -3.13 -1.32
CA PHE A 39 -15.13 -3.02 -1.55
C PHE A 39 -14.38 -2.47 -0.34
N GLN A 40 -14.87 -1.40 0.29
CA GLN A 40 -14.16 -0.76 1.41
C GLN A 40 -14.11 -1.65 2.66
N ASN A 41 -15.17 -2.42 2.93
CA ASN A 41 -15.22 -3.32 4.08
C ASN A 41 -14.25 -4.48 3.88
N VAL A 42 -14.36 -5.17 2.74
CA VAL A 42 -13.47 -6.29 2.40
C VAL A 42 -12.01 -5.84 2.36
N LYS A 43 -11.71 -4.70 1.74
CA LYS A 43 -10.35 -4.13 1.75
C LYS A 43 -9.85 -3.92 3.18
N THR A 44 -10.66 -3.31 4.04
CA THR A 44 -10.26 -3.03 5.43
C THR A 44 -9.96 -4.30 6.20
N ASP A 45 -10.78 -5.33 6.03
CA ASP A 45 -10.59 -6.63 6.68
C ASP A 45 -9.29 -7.31 6.20
N LEU A 46 -9.07 -7.34 4.89
CA LEU A 46 -7.84 -7.88 4.30
C LEU A 46 -6.60 -7.10 4.74
N LEU A 47 -6.66 -5.77 4.78
CA LEU A 47 -5.57 -4.94 5.32
C LEU A 47 -5.26 -5.29 6.77
N ASN A 48 -6.29 -5.44 7.61
CA ASN A 48 -6.10 -5.80 9.01
C ASN A 48 -5.50 -7.20 9.18
N ILE A 49 -5.89 -8.16 8.35
CA ILE A 49 -5.31 -9.50 8.33
C ILE A 49 -3.84 -9.44 7.90
N PHE A 50 -3.52 -8.87 6.73
CA PHE A 50 -2.17 -8.90 6.18
C PHE A 50 -1.16 -8.00 6.92
N THR A 51 -1.63 -6.98 7.63
CA THR A 51 -0.78 -6.18 8.54
C THR A 51 -0.69 -6.77 9.94
N GLY A 52 -1.33 -7.92 10.20
CA GLY A 52 -1.28 -8.62 11.49
C GLY A 52 -2.07 -7.96 12.61
N LYS A 53 -2.91 -6.96 12.31
CA LYS A 53 -3.81 -6.33 13.30
C LYS A 53 -4.90 -7.29 13.77
N ILE A 54 -5.37 -8.16 12.86
CA ILE A 54 -6.31 -9.24 13.15
C ILE A 54 -5.63 -10.56 12.83
N LYS A 55 -5.63 -11.48 13.79
CA LYS A 55 -5.11 -12.84 13.58
C LYS A 55 -6.13 -13.65 12.77
N ASN A 56 -5.67 -14.30 11.70
CA ASN A 56 -6.45 -15.26 10.93
C ASN A 56 -5.73 -16.61 10.93
N GLU A 57 -6.44 -17.70 11.21
CA GLU A 57 -5.85 -19.04 11.34
C GLU A 57 -5.24 -19.58 10.04
N ASN A 58 -5.73 -19.12 8.89
CA ASN A 58 -5.24 -19.51 7.58
C ASN A 58 -4.15 -18.58 7.04
N VAL A 59 -3.78 -17.52 7.76
CA VAL A 59 -2.73 -16.59 7.34
C VAL A 59 -1.58 -16.59 8.32
N THR A 60 -0.41 -17.02 7.86
CA THR A 60 0.83 -16.97 8.62
C THR A 60 1.73 -15.86 8.09
N ILE A 61 1.96 -14.84 8.90
CA ILE A 61 2.85 -13.72 8.59
C ILE A 61 4.22 -14.01 9.19
N ARG A 62 5.25 -14.17 8.34
CA ARG A 62 6.63 -14.40 8.77
C ARG A 62 7.42 -13.10 8.85
N LYS A 63 7.16 -12.17 7.92
CA LYS A 63 7.66 -10.79 7.98
C LYS A 63 6.47 -9.83 7.99
N PRO A 64 6.37 -8.91 8.96
CA PRO A 64 5.22 -8.01 9.09
C PRO A 64 5.15 -7.05 7.90
N LEU A 65 3.98 -6.96 7.28
CA LEU A 65 3.71 -5.97 6.24
C LEU A 65 3.15 -4.69 6.85
N THR A 66 3.55 -3.53 6.31
CA THR A 66 3.02 -2.23 6.69
C THR A 66 2.12 -1.68 5.60
N TYR A 67 0.93 -1.23 5.97
CA TYR A 67 0.05 -0.55 5.02
C TYR A 67 0.56 0.87 4.73
N VAL A 68 0.68 1.21 3.45
CA VAL A 68 0.97 2.56 2.97
C VAL A 68 -0.30 3.38 3.09
N ASP A 69 -0.48 4.00 4.26
CA ASP A 69 -1.70 4.74 4.58
C ASP A 69 -1.75 6.09 3.86
N TYR A 70 -2.95 6.49 3.45
CA TYR A 70 -3.18 7.80 2.88
C TYR A 70 -3.15 8.86 3.98
N PHE A 71 -2.39 9.93 3.75
CA PHE A 71 -2.53 11.11 4.59
C PHE A 71 -3.92 11.73 4.44
N LYS A 72 -4.71 11.65 5.51
CA LYS A 72 -5.99 12.33 5.66
C LYS A 72 -5.88 13.39 6.76
N GLU A 73 -6.20 14.62 6.40
CA GLU A 73 -6.28 15.74 7.33
C GLU A 73 -7.69 16.32 7.32
N SER A 74 -8.24 16.57 8.51
CA SER A 74 -9.51 17.28 8.62
C SER A 74 -9.38 18.71 8.11
N ARG A 75 -10.42 19.25 7.45
CA ARG A 75 -10.43 20.64 6.94
C ARG A 75 -10.11 21.69 8.02
N PHE A 76 -10.58 21.48 9.26
CA PHE A 76 -10.27 22.38 10.37
C PHE A 76 -8.77 22.42 10.66
N ARG A 77 -8.15 21.25 10.82
CA ARG A 77 -6.71 21.14 11.01
C ARG A 77 -5.92 21.69 9.83
N SER A 78 -6.32 21.43 8.59
CA SER A 78 -5.61 21.97 7.42
C SER A 78 -5.65 23.50 7.34
N LEU A 79 -6.69 24.14 7.90
CA LEU A 79 -6.82 25.60 7.89
C LEU A 79 -6.01 26.27 9.00
N PHE A 80 -6.07 25.74 10.22
CA PHE A 80 -5.46 26.39 11.39
C PHE A 80 -4.10 25.83 11.79
N PHE A 81 -3.83 24.55 11.52
CA PHE A 81 -2.63 23.84 11.93
C PHE A 81 -2.15 22.86 10.83
N PRO A 82 -1.85 23.36 9.62
CA PRO A 82 -1.52 22.50 8.49
C PRO A 82 -0.24 21.71 8.76
N VAL A 83 -0.31 20.39 8.56
CA VAL A 83 0.90 19.56 8.59
C VAL A 83 1.79 19.91 7.40
N ARG A 84 3.06 20.16 7.67
CA ARG A 84 4.09 20.41 6.64
C ARG A 84 4.79 19.11 6.26
N VAL A 85 5.32 19.03 5.04
CA VAL A 85 6.02 17.85 4.52
C VAL A 85 7.17 17.42 5.44
N GLY A 86 8.00 18.36 5.91
CA GLY A 86 9.08 18.05 6.84
C GLY A 86 8.58 17.55 8.20
N GLU A 87 7.46 18.09 8.70
CA GLU A 87 6.84 17.60 9.94
C GLU A 87 6.27 16.19 9.78
N TYR A 88 5.61 15.93 8.65
CA TYR A 88 5.08 14.61 8.31
C TYR A 88 6.20 13.58 8.28
N LEU A 89 7.27 13.83 7.52
CA LEU A 89 8.41 12.93 7.41
C LEU A 89 9.10 12.71 8.75
N ARG A 90 9.32 13.76 9.55
CA ARG A 90 9.89 13.61 10.90
C ARG A 90 9.07 12.69 11.80
N LYS A 91 7.74 12.70 11.66
CA LYS A 91 6.84 11.86 12.48
C LYS A 91 6.64 10.45 11.92
N LYS A 92 6.71 10.29 10.59
CA LYS A 92 6.25 9.09 9.89
C LYS A 92 7.35 8.30 9.18
N ALA A 93 8.48 8.91 8.89
CA ALA A 93 9.61 8.28 8.21
C ALA A 93 10.78 7.99 9.17
N ASN A 94 11.75 7.21 8.71
CA ASN A 94 13.10 7.19 9.26
C ASN A 94 13.90 8.30 8.56
N THR A 95 14.26 9.36 9.29
CA THR A 95 14.90 10.56 8.73
C THR A 95 16.30 10.33 8.18
N GLU A 96 16.94 9.22 8.52
CA GLU A 96 18.28 8.86 8.02
C GLU A 96 18.23 8.13 6.68
N SER A 97 17.03 7.75 6.22
CA SER A 97 16.85 7.03 4.96
C SER A 97 16.86 7.97 3.76
N GLU A 98 17.53 7.55 2.68
CA GLU A 98 17.51 8.24 1.38
C GLU A 98 16.09 8.43 0.80
N PHE A 99 15.13 7.58 1.18
CA PHE A 99 13.73 7.73 0.74
C PHE A 99 13.11 9.06 1.17
N VAL A 100 13.57 9.64 2.27
CA VAL A 100 13.05 10.92 2.78
C VAL A 100 13.37 12.06 1.82
N GLU A 101 14.50 11.99 1.13
CA GLU A 101 14.94 13.03 0.19
C GLU A 101 14.22 12.92 -1.17
N LYS A 102 13.74 11.74 -1.56
CA LYS A 102 13.06 11.52 -2.86
C LYS A 102 11.87 12.44 -3.10
N ILE A 103 11.13 12.84 -2.05
CA ILE A 103 10.00 13.76 -2.24
C ILE A 103 10.45 15.19 -2.63
N TYR A 104 11.68 15.57 -2.27
CA TYR A 104 12.25 16.89 -2.58
C TYR A 104 12.87 16.96 -3.97
N GLU A 105 12.97 15.84 -4.69
CA GLU A 105 13.29 15.83 -6.12
C GLU A 105 12.21 16.53 -6.95
N MET A 106 10.98 16.63 -6.42
CA MET A 106 9.93 17.46 -7.01
C MET A 106 10.24 18.95 -6.75
N PRO A 107 10.51 19.78 -7.79
CA PRO A 107 11.06 21.13 -7.58
C PRO A 107 10.20 22.08 -6.75
N TRP A 108 8.89 21.83 -6.68
CA TRP A 108 7.92 22.65 -5.96
C TRP A 108 7.62 22.14 -4.54
N VAL A 109 8.22 21.02 -4.11
CA VAL A 109 8.07 20.46 -2.77
C VAL A 109 9.31 20.75 -1.92
N ASN A 110 9.10 21.31 -0.74
CA ASN A 110 10.15 21.53 0.25
C ASN A 110 9.63 21.21 1.66
N LYS A 111 10.50 21.28 2.68
CA LYS A 111 10.17 20.98 4.09
C LYS A 111 8.98 21.79 4.61
N ASN A 112 8.76 22.99 4.09
CA ASN A 112 7.71 23.91 4.50
C ASN A 112 6.42 23.77 3.68
N THR A 113 6.41 23.09 2.54
CA THR A 113 5.20 22.83 1.75
C THR A 113 4.14 22.17 2.63
N LYS A 114 2.89 22.63 2.58
CA LYS A 114 1.81 22.00 3.34
C LYS A 114 1.43 20.70 2.65
N VAL A 115 1.21 19.63 3.42
CA VAL A 115 0.78 18.35 2.84
C VAL A 115 -0.57 18.51 2.14
N SER A 116 -1.46 19.38 2.63
CA SER A 116 -2.75 19.70 2.00
C SER A 116 -2.61 20.26 0.58
N GLU A 117 -1.54 21.02 0.29
CA GLU A 117 -1.26 21.66 -1.00
C GLU A 117 -0.68 20.69 -2.03
N LEU A 118 -0.21 19.50 -1.61
CA LEU A 118 0.27 18.49 -2.52
C LEU A 118 -0.87 17.93 -3.39
N PHE A 119 -0.58 17.70 -4.67
CA PHE A 119 -1.45 16.91 -5.54
C PHE A 119 -1.62 15.48 -5.02
N TRP A 120 -2.70 14.81 -5.44
CA TRP A 120 -3.04 13.47 -4.95
C TRP A 120 -1.90 12.46 -5.14
N ASN A 121 -1.25 12.46 -6.31
CA ASN A 121 -0.08 11.61 -6.58
C ASN A 121 1.07 11.90 -5.60
N SER A 122 1.44 13.17 -5.43
CA SER A 122 2.51 13.58 -4.51
C SER A 122 2.20 13.23 -3.04
N LYS A 123 0.94 13.24 -2.61
CA LYS A 123 0.53 12.76 -1.28
C LYS A 123 0.75 11.27 -1.11
N MET A 124 0.44 10.49 -2.16
CA MET A 124 0.70 9.04 -2.12
C MET A 124 2.19 8.76 -2.13
N LEU A 125 2.97 9.41 -3.00
CA LEU A 125 4.43 9.26 -3.03
C LEU A 125 5.07 9.66 -1.70
N LEU A 126 4.62 10.74 -1.07
CA LEU A 126 5.06 11.13 0.27
C LEU A 126 4.83 10.00 1.30
N SER A 127 3.67 9.36 1.25
CA SER A 127 3.31 8.27 2.18
C SER A 127 4.07 6.98 1.86
N LEU A 128 4.28 6.70 0.58
CA LEU A 128 5.05 5.57 0.08
C LEU A 128 6.52 5.69 0.49
N TYR A 129 7.16 6.83 0.24
CA TYR A 129 8.54 7.08 0.63
C TYR A 129 8.72 7.09 2.15
N ALA A 130 7.79 7.68 2.90
CA ALA A 130 7.81 7.59 4.35
C ALA A 130 7.73 6.13 4.84
N THR A 131 6.96 5.27 4.15
CA THR A 131 6.89 3.83 4.49
C THR A 131 8.17 3.09 4.11
N PHE A 132 8.68 3.30 2.89
CA PHE A 132 9.92 2.68 2.41
C PHE A 132 11.16 3.07 3.20
N SER A 133 11.16 4.25 3.82
CA SER A 133 12.23 4.63 4.75
C SER A 133 12.37 3.68 5.96
N LYS A 134 11.32 2.93 6.29
CA LYS A 134 11.25 2.02 7.44
C LYS A 134 11.22 0.55 7.05
N THR A 135 10.54 0.22 5.96
CA THR A 135 10.34 -1.17 5.55
C THR A 135 10.00 -1.27 4.06
N LYS A 136 10.42 -2.36 3.43
CA LYS A 136 10.06 -2.71 2.05
C LYS A 136 9.02 -3.84 1.95
N TYR A 137 8.44 -4.24 3.08
CA TYR A 137 7.34 -5.21 3.17
C TYR A 137 6.04 -4.45 3.36
N ILE A 138 5.26 -4.29 2.30
CA ILE A 138 4.14 -3.35 2.29
C ILE A 138 2.82 -3.94 1.77
N VAL A 139 1.72 -3.34 2.20
CA VAL A 139 0.43 -3.44 1.52
C VAL A 139 0.05 -2.04 1.04
N PHE A 140 -0.45 -1.90 -0.18
CA PHE A 140 -0.79 -0.59 -0.75
C PHE A 140 -2.01 -0.67 -1.67
N GLU A 141 -2.53 0.48 -2.05
CA GLU A 141 -3.62 0.63 -3.03
C GLU A 141 -3.34 1.83 -3.95
N LEU A 142 -3.92 1.81 -5.14
CA LEU A 142 -3.74 2.85 -6.16
C LEU A 142 -4.99 3.73 -6.35
N ALA A 143 -5.98 3.58 -5.48
CA ALA A 143 -7.26 4.25 -5.57
C ALA A 143 -7.12 5.79 -5.64
N GLY A 144 -7.89 6.40 -6.55
CA GLY A 144 -7.90 7.85 -6.76
C GLY A 144 -6.77 8.39 -7.63
N LEU A 145 -5.84 7.54 -8.11
CA LEU A 145 -4.89 7.94 -9.15
C LEU A 145 -5.47 7.75 -10.54
N GLY A 146 -5.07 8.62 -11.46
CA GLY A 146 -5.23 8.36 -12.90
C GLY A 146 -4.24 7.30 -13.39
N PRO A 147 -4.46 6.69 -14.57
CA PRO A 147 -3.68 5.55 -15.05
C PRO A 147 -2.16 5.78 -15.06
N VAL A 148 -1.71 6.97 -15.48
CA VAL A 148 -0.29 7.33 -15.54
C VAL A 148 0.34 7.33 -14.14
N ALA A 149 -0.29 8.00 -13.18
CA ALA A 149 0.21 8.07 -11.82
C ALA A 149 0.14 6.69 -11.12
N ALA A 150 -0.91 5.90 -11.40
CA ALA A 150 -1.04 4.55 -10.87
C ALA A 150 0.11 3.67 -11.34
N LYS A 151 0.45 3.74 -12.64
CA LYS A 151 1.59 3.04 -13.21
C LYS A 151 2.92 3.49 -12.60
N GLU A 152 3.12 4.80 -12.45
CA GLU A 152 4.32 5.35 -11.80
C GLU A 152 4.51 4.81 -10.37
N ASN A 153 3.47 4.85 -9.53
CA ASN A 153 3.54 4.33 -8.16
C ASN A 153 3.77 2.80 -8.14
N TYR A 154 3.11 2.08 -9.04
CA TYR A 154 3.30 0.65 -9.19
C TYR A 154 4.74 0.30 -9.54
N ASP A 155 5.34 1.01 -10.50
CA ASP A 155 6.70 0.76 -10.95
C ASP A 155 7.73 1.09 -9.85
N ILE A 156 7.53 2.19 -9.11
CA ILE A 156 8.34 2.52 -7.93
C ILE A 156 8.29 1.37 -6.90
N VAL A 157 7.09 0.88 -6.57
CA VAL A 157 6.96 -0.25 -5.63
C VAL A 157 7.68 -1.47 -6.17
N ARG A 158 7.43 -1.82 -7.44
CA ARG A 158 8.00 -3.00 -8.09
C ARG A 158 9.52 -2.98 -8.09
N ASP A 159 10.13 -1.84 -8.39
CA ASP A 159 11.58 -1.69 -8.42
C ASP A 159 12.19 -1.75 -7.02
N GLU A 160 11.54 -1.17 -6.02
CA GLU A 160 12.06 -1.19 -4.65
C GLU A 160 11.98 -2.57 -3.99
N ILE A 161 10.89 -3.32 -4.17
CA ILE A 161 10.77 -4.66 -3.58
C ILE A 161 11.70 -5.69 -4.23
N ARG A 162 12.07 -5.50 -5.51
CA ARG A 162 13.05 -6.36 -6.21
C ARG A 162 14.45 -6.25 -5.61
N LYS A 163 14.76 -5.11 -4.95
CA LYS A 163 16.00 -4.89 -4.20
C LYS A 163 15.95 -5.46 -2.76
N GLY A 164 14.93 -6.25 -2.43
CA GLY A 164 14.68 -6.84 -1.11
C GLY A 164 13.45 -6.23 -0.46
N GLY A 165 12.41 -7.05 -0.26
CA GLY A 165 11.08 -6.60 0.17
C GLY A 165 9.96 -7.44 -0.46
N ALA A 166 8.70 -7.08 -0.25
CA ALA A 166 7.56 -7.71 -0.92
C ALA A 166 6.34 -6.81 -0.83
N ALA A 167 5.40 -6.96 -1.76
CA ALA A 167 4.19 -6.13 -1.76
C ALA A 167 2.91 -6.91 -2.02
N ILE A 168 1.83 -6.46 -1.38
CA ILE A 168 0.46 -6.79 -1.75
C ILE A 168 -0.22 -5.51 -2.24
N LEU A 169 -0.70 -5.51 -3.48
CA LEU A 169 -1.58 -4.48 -4.00
C LEU A 169 -3.03 -4.95 -3.82
N ILE A 170 -3.85 -4.18 -3.10
CA ILE A 170 -5.29 -4.41 -3.05
C ILE A 170 -5.97 -3.40 -3.97
N ASP A 171 -6.68 -3.88 -5.00
CA ASP A 171 -7.26 -3.01 -6.01
C ASP A 171 -8.60 -3.54 -6.55
N TRP A 172 -9.37 -2.63 -7.14
CA TRP A 172 -10.58 -2.92 -7.90
C TRP A 172 -10.33 -2.86 -9.42
N ALA A 173 -9.19 -2.30 -9.86
CA ALA A 173 -8.78 -2.25 -11.25
C ALA A 173 -7.85 -3.42 -11.61
N SER A 174 -7.95 -3.91 -12.85
CA SER A 174 -7.14 -5.03 -13.35
C SER A 174 -5.95 -4.61 -14.21
N ASP A 175 -5.69 -3.31 -14.36
CA ASP A 175 -4.74 -2.74 -15.33
C ASP A 175 -3.29 -3.22 -15.12
N MET A 176 -2.95 -3.67 -13.89
CA MET A 176 -1.61 -4.15 -13.53
C MET A 176 -1.49 -5.68 -13.54
N LYS A 177 -2.53 -6.42 -13.97
CA LYS A 177 -2.58 -7.89 -13.93
C LYS A 177 -1.38 -8.54 -14.61
N ASP A 178 -0.98 -8.04 -15.77
CA ASP A 178 0.11 -8.64 -16.57
C ASP A 178 1.50 -8.32 -16.02
N ASN A 179 1.60 -7.44 -15.01
CA ASN A 179 2.86 -6.98 -14.43
C ASN A 179 3.08 -7.46 -12.99
N CYS A 180 2.30 -8.43 -12.50
CA CYS A 180 2.40 -8.99 -11.13
C CYS A 180 3.03 -10.40 -11.12
N ASP A 181 3.43 -10.90 -9.94
CA ASP A 181 3.89 -12.30 -9.82
C ASP A 181 2.71 -13.25 -9.62
N LYS A 182 1.66 -12.78 -8.93
CA LYS A 182 0.40 -13.51 -8.75
C LYS A 182 -0.76 -12.53 -8.76
N PHE A 183 -1.80 -12.90 -9.49
CA PHE A 183 -3.06 -12.18 -9.55
C PHE A 183 -4.15 -13.04 -8.92
N ILE A 184 -4.59 -12.68 -7.71
CA ILE A 184 -5.59 -13.41 -6.95
C ILE A 184 -6.89 -12.63 -7.02
N THR A 185 -7.95 -13.31 -7.49
CA THR A 185 -9.27 -12.73 -7.61
C THR A 185 -10.13 -13.17 -6.42
N LEU A 186 -10.85 -12.24 -5.83
CA LEU A 186 -11.87 -12.55 -4.82
C LEU A 186 -13.03 -13.30 -5.46
N GLU A 187 -13.56 -14.32 -4.79
CA GLU A 187 -14.73 -15.06 -5.23
C GLU A 187 -15.91 -14.75 -4.29
N TRP A 188 -17.03 -14.26 -4.82
CA TRP A 188 -18.25 -14.05 -4.03
C TRP A 188 -18.96 -15.39 -3.81
N LEU A 189 -19.31 -15.69 -2.55
CA LEU A 189 -19.96 -16.96 -2.17
C LEU A 189 -21.48 -16.86 -2.09
N SER A 190 -22.00 -15.64 -1.95
CA SER A 190 -23.43 -15.32 -1.93
C SER A 190 -23.68 -14.19 -2.93
N VAL A 191 -24.48 -14.49 -3.95
CA VAL A 191 -25.01 -13.53 -4.94
C VAL A 191 -26.50 -13.36 -4.70
#